data_AF-A0A1Y5GW48-F1
#
_entry.id   AF-A0A1Y5GW48-F1
#
_cell.length_a   1.000
_cell.length_b   1.000
_cell.length_c   1.000
_cell.angle_alpha   90.00
_cell.angle_beta   90.00
_cell.angle_gamma   90.00
#
_symmetry.space_group_name_H-M   'P 1'
#
loop_
_entity.id
_entity.type
_entity.pdbx_description
1 polymer ?
#
loop_
_entity_poly.entity_id
_entity_poly.type
_entity_poly.pdbx_seq_one_letter_code
_entity_poly.pdbx_strand_id
1 'polypeptide(L)' 'MTLLDDIKQQLLDAEKAVSIPQDRYHEMARKLVNIERQSFYGDENDRNRLRKIREAIDTAVKQGDLNEV' A
#
# COMPACT_ATOMS: atom_id res chain seq x y z
N MET A 1 25.83 29.00 -5.56
CA MET A 1 24.84 28.06 -6.12
C MET A 1 23.99 28.84 -7.09
N THR A 2 23.85 28.37 -8.32
CA THR A 2 23.10 29.10 -9.36
C THR A 2 21.64 28.65 -9.37
N LEU A 3 20.72 29.54 -9.72
CA LEU A 3 19.28 29.29 -9.86
C LEU A 3 18.96 28.02 -10.69
N LEU A 4 19.84 27.69 -11.64
CA LEU A 4 19.69 26.54 -12.52
C LEU A 4 19.92 25.21 -11.80
N ASP A 5 20.82 25.18 -10.82
CA ASP A 5 21.13 24.00 -10.02
C ASP A 5 19.99 23.70 -9.05
N ASP A 6 19.39 24.75 -8.47
CA ASP A 6 18.23 24.62 -7.58
C ASP A 6 16.99 24.11 -8.33
N ILE A 7 16.75 24.58 -9.56
CA ILE A 7 15.65 24.07 -10.40
C ILE A 7 15.86 22.60 -10.76
N LYS A 8 17.10 22.19 -11.09
CA LYS A 8 17.41 20.77 -11.37
C LYS A 8 17.19 19.90 -10.15
N GLN A 9 17.56 20.38 -8.97
CA GLN A 9 17.35 19.67 -7.72
C GLN A 9 15.86 19.50 -7.41
N GLN A 10 15.05 20.55 -7.59
CA GLN A 10 13.60 20.49 -7.42
C GLN A 10 12.92 19.51 -8.38
N LEU A 11 13.37 19.45 -9.65
CA LEU A 11 12.86 18.49 -10.62
C LEU A 11 13.23 17.04 -10.27
N LEU A 12 14.46 16.80 -9.81
CA LEU A 12 14.90 15.48 -9.34
C LEU A 12 14.14 15.02 -8.09
N ASP A 13 13.85 15.94 -7.17
CA ASP A 13 13.10 15.65 -5.97
C ASP A 13 11.61 15.40 -6.28
N ALA A 14 11.04 16.13 -7.26
CA ALA A 14 9.70 15.88 -7.77
C ALA A 14 9.59 14.53 -8.52
N GLU A 15 10.58 14.19 -9.34
CA GLU A 15 10.64 12.88 -10.02
C GLU A 15 10.74 11.73 -9.01
N LYS A 16 11.56 11.88 -7.97
CA LYS A 16 11.61 10.93 -6.86
C LYS A 16 10.27 10.80 -6.15
N ALA A 17 9.59 11.91 -5.88
CA ALA A 17 8.27 11.91 -5.24
C ALA A 17 7.18 11.26 -6.11
N VAL A 18 7.25 11.39 -7.44
CA VAL A 18 6.34 10.73 -8.39
C VAL A 18 6.67 9.24 -8.56
N SER A 19 7.95 8.86 -8.45
CA SER A 19 8.42 7.47 -8.57
C SER A 19 8.20 6.62 -7.32
N ILE A 20 7.83 7.23 -6.19
CA ILE A 20 7.33 6.53 -5.01
C ILE A 20 5.84 6.35 -5.27
N PRO A 21 5.37 5.18 -5.74
CA PRO A 21 3.95 4.96 -5.71
C PRO A 21 3.56 5.03 -4.23
N GLN A 22 2.66 5.96 -3.89
CA GLN A 22 1.97 6.03 -2.59
C GLN A 22 1.05 4.81 -2.47
N ASP A 23 1.65 3.63 -2.53
CA ASP A 23 1.00 2.41 -2.99
C ASP A 23 0.42 1.66 -1.79
N ARG A 24 -0.33 2.40 -0.97
CA ARG A 24 -1.19 1.83 0.09
C ARG A 24 -2.07 0.72 -0.51
N TYR A 25 -2.49 0.90 -1.76
CA TYR A 25 -3.23 -0.09 -2.53
C TYR A 25 -2.37 -1.30 -2.94
N HIS A 26 -1.08 -1.16 -3.28
CA HIS A 26 -0.18 -2.32 -3.49
C HIS A 26 0.01 -3.13 -2.23
N GLU A 27 0.29 -2.48 -1.09
CA GLU A 27 0.54 -3.20 0.16
C GLU A 27 -0.71 -3.98 0.57
N MET A 28 -1.88 -3.36 0.40
CA MET A 28 -3.16 -4.00 0.60
C MET A 28 -3.37 -5.16 -0.39
N ALA A 29 -3.11 -4.98 -1.68
CA ALA A 29 -3.20 -6.02 -2.69
C ALA A 29 -2.28 -7.21 -2.36
N ARG A 30 -1.04 -6.96 -1.92
CA ARG A 30 -0.11 -8.01 -1.48
C ARG A 30 -0.64 -8.78 -0.27
N LYS A 31 -1.20 -8.09 0.73
CA LYS A 31 -1.81 -8.74 1.90
C LYS A 31 -2.98 -9.63 1.51
N LEU A 32 -3.86 -9.16 0.62
CA LEU A 32 -5.00 -9.94 0.15
C LEU A 32 -4.56 -11.19 -0.63
N VAL A 33 -3.57 -11.06 -1.52
CA VAL A 33 -3.02 -12.21 -2.28
C VAL A 33 -2.39 -13.23 -1.34
N ASN A 34 -1.71 -12.80 -0.28
CA ASN A 34 -1.11 -13.73 0.69
C ASN A 34 -2.18 -14.50 1.48
N ILE A 35 -3.27 -13.85 1.89
CA ILE A 35 -4.41 -14.52 2.56
C ILE A 35 -5.03 -15.56 1.63
N GLU A 36 -5.26 -15.19 0.36
CA GLU A 36 -5.77 -16.13 -0.65
C GLU A 36 -4.84 -17.34 -0.83
N ARG A 37 -3.52 -17.13 -0.96
CA ARG A 37 -2.56 -18.23 -1.10
C ARG A 37 -2.54 -19.16 0.10
N GLN A 38 -2.67 -18.61 1.32
CA GLN A 38 -2.68 -19.40 2.56
C GLN A 38 -3.94 -20.26 2.69
N SER A 39 -5.09 -19.77 2.21
CA SER A 39 -6.34 -20.54 2.21
C SER A 39 -6.38 -21.58 1.08
N PHE A 40 -5.80 -21.28 -0.08
CA PHE A 40 -5.83 -22.20 -1.23
C PHE A 40 -4.81 -23.35 -1.12
N TYR A 41 -3.61 -23.07 -0.58
CA TYR A 41 -2.49 -24.02 -0.55
C TYR A 41 -2.05 -24.43 0.87
N GLY A 42 -2.59 -23.79 1.92
CA GLY A 42 -2.27 -24.11 3.32
C GLY A 42 -3.39 -24.89 4.01
N ASP A 43 -3.16 -25.28 5.26
CA ASP A 43 -4.15 -25.95 6.13
C ASP A 43 -5.26 -25.01 6.64
N GLU A 44 -5.32 -23.78 6.12
CA GLU A 44 -6.20 -22.77 6.67
C GLU A 44 -7.61 -22.92 6.11
N ASN A 45 -8.56 -23.22 7.01
CA ASN A 45 -9.95 -23.48 6.65
C ASN A 45 -10.57 -22.31 5.87
N ASP A 46 -11.10 -22.57 4.67
CA ASP A 46 -11.74 -21.59 3.76
C ASP A 46 -12.74 -20.67 4.46
N ARG A 47 -13.40 -21.17 5.52
CA ARG A 47 -14.33 -20.39 6.34
C ARG A 47 -13.70 -19.14 6.97
N ASN A 48 -12.39 -19.14 7.23
CA ASN A 48 -11.67 -18.03 7.85
C ASN A 48 -11.10 -17.03 6.84
N ARG A 49 -11.00 -17.41 5.56
CA ARG A 49 -10.41 -16.59 4.49
C ARG A 49 -11.12 -15.25 4.33
N LEU A 50 -12.45 -15.30 4.16
CA LEU A 50 -13.27 -14.11 3.95
C LEU A 50 -13.27 -13.19 5.17
N ARG A 51 -13.18 -13.76 6.38
CA ARG A 51 -13.08 -12.98 7.63
C ARG A 51 -11.79 -12.17 7.66
N LYS A 52 -10.64 -12.80 7.36
CA LYS A 52 -9.33 -12.14 7.30
C LYS A 52 -9.26 -11.05 6.23
N ILE A 53 -9.86 -11.29 5.07
CA ILE A 53 -9.97 -10.30 4.00
C ILE A 53 -10.74 -9.07 4.48
N ARG A 54 -11.90 -9.26 5.13
CA ARG A 54 -12.68 -8.16 5.69
C ARG A 54 -11.92 -7.38 6.76
N GLU A 55 -11.24 -8.08 7.68
CA GLU A 55 -10.43 -7.43 8.71
C GLU A 55 -9.28 -6.60 8.11
N ALA A 56 -8.62 -7.11 7.06
CA ALA A 56 -7.57 -6.39 6.35
C ALA A 56 -8.09 -5.13 5.64
N ILE A 57 -9.28 -5.20 5.03
CA ILE A 57 -9.96 -4.05 4.41
C ILE A 57 -10.35 -3.03 5.48
N ASP A 58 -11.02 -3.44 6.55
CA ASP A 58 -11.46 -2.54 7.63
C ASP A 58 -10.28 -1.83 8.30
N THR A 59 -9.16 -2.54 8.48
CA THR A 59 -7.93 -1.95 9.04
C THR A 59 -7.34 -0.92 8.08
N ALA A 60 -7.29 -1.21 6.79
CA ALA A 60 -6.78 -0.28 5.78
C ALA A 60 -7.66 0.97 5.66
N VAL A 61 -8.99 0.81 5.72
CA VAL A 61 -9.95 1.93 5.70
C VAL A 61 -9.79 2.81 6.94
N LYS A 62 -9.73 2.21 8.14
CA LYS A 62 -9.52 2.95 9.40
C LYS A 62 -8.17 3.68 9.44
N GLN A 63 -7.11 3.09 8.89
CA GLN A 63 -5.80 3.72 8.79
C GLN A 63 -5.74 4.81 7.70
N GLY A 64 -6.59 4.71 6.67
CA GLY A 64 -6.80 5.74 5.67
C GLY A 64 -7.44 7.00 6.28
N ASP A 65 -8.52 6.82 7.03
CA ASP A 65 -9.28 7.91 7.70
C ASP A 65 -8.44 8.69 8.71
N LEU A 66 -7.51 8.04 9.43
CA LEU A 66 -6.66 8.68 10.44
C LEU A 66 -5.53 9.55 9.86
N ASN A 67 -5.25 9.46 8.55
CA ASN A 67 -4.16 10.20 7.89
C ASN A 67 -4.66 11.31 6.94
N GLU A 68 -5.97 11.53 6.84
CA GLU A 68 -6.58 12.64 6.08
C GLU A 68 -7.04 13.83 6.96
N VAL A 69 -6.64 13.86 8.25
CA VAL A 69 -6.93 14.97 9.18
C VAL A 69 -5.67 15.76 9.52
#